data_AF-A0A972NSL5-F1
#
_entry.id   AF-A0A972NSL5-F1
#
_cell.length_a   1.000
_cell.length_b   1.000
_cell.length_c   1.000
_cell.angle_alpha   90.00
_cell.angle_beta   90.00
_cell.angle_gamma   90.00
#
_symmetry.space_group_name_H-M   'P 1'
#
loop_
_entity.id
_entity.type
_entity.pdbx_description
1 polymer ?
#
loop_
_entity_poly.entity_id
_entity_poly.type
_entity_poly.pdbx_seq_one_letter_code
_entity_poly.pdbx_strand_id
1 'polypeptide(L)'
;MNAEGVNKAALLLMSLGEDEAAEAFRFLDPREVQKISIAMAGLKNVTRGAVDTVLQDFIKEAETHTTLSLDSKDYIRSVLTRALSEDRAGNVMDRILLGDDVGGIEGLKWMDAPAVAELIKNEHPQIIATILVHLDPEQASDVLECFTERTRNDVLLRIATLDGIQPAASRELDDVMTELLSGSGNVKRKAVAPKRRDQIDRALD
;
A
#
# COMPACT_ATOMS: atom_id res chain seq x y z
N MET A 1 5.07 -18.59 24.07
CA MET A 1 5.62 -17.40 23.38
C MET A 1 7.13 -17.48 23.27
N ASN A 2 7.68 -17.43 22.05
CA ASN A 2 9.11 -17.22 21.82
C ASN A 2 9.46 -15.72 22.02
N ALA A 3 10.74 -15.38 22.15
CA ALA A 3 11.17 -14.00 22.42
C ALA A 3 10.71 -13.00 21.35
N GLU A 4 10.61 -13.45 20.09
CA GLU A 4 10.14 -12.65 18.98
C GLU A 4 8.65 -12.29 19.11
N GLY A 5 7.78 -13.26 19.43
CA GLY A 5 6.35 -13.01 19.64
C GLY A 5 6.06 -12.09 20.83
N VAL A 6 6.88 -12.14 21.88
CA VAL A 6 6.77 -11.20 23.02
C VAL A 6 7.10 -9.78 22.58
N ASN A 7 8.12 -9.59 21.75
CA ASN A 7 8.49 -8.27 21.21
C ASN A 7 7.41 -7.74 20.26
N LYS A 8 6.86 -8.59 19.38
CA LYS A 8 5.74 -8.20 18.49
C LYS A 8 4.51 -7.80 19.30
N ALA A 9 4.13 -8.59 20.31
CA ALA A 9 3.01 -8.26 21.20
C ALA A 9 3.24 -6.94 21.96
N ALA A 10 4.44 -6.72 22.51
CA ALA A 10 4.78 -5.46 23.18
C ALA A 10 4.66 -4.26 22.23
N LEU A 11 5.15 -4.39 21.01
CA LEU A 11 5.14 -3.32 20.00
C LEU A 11 3.72 -3.01 19.50
N LEU A 12 2.89 -4.05 19.35
CA LEU A 12 1.46 -3.93 19.04
C LEU A 12 0.70 -3.24 20.18
N LEU A 13 0.88 -3.68 21.43
CA LEU A 13 0.19 -3.10 22.57
C LEU A 13 0.59 -1.64 22.80
N MET A 14 1.85 -1.29 22.57
CA MET A 14 2.30 0.12 22.61
C MET A 14 1.72 0.97 21.48
N SER A 15 1.34 0.39 20.34
CA SER A 15 0.74 1.16 19.24
C SER A 15 -0.75 1.45 19.47
N LEU A 16 -1.47 0.56 20.16
CA LEU A 16 -2.91 0.67 20.41
C LEU A 16 -3.32 1.75 21.41
N GLY A 17 -2.40 2.26 22.24
CA GLY A 17 -2.71 3.22 23.30
C GLY A 17 -2.91 2.58 24.67
N GLU A 18 -2.90 3.42 25.72
CA GLU A 18 -2.88 2.95 27.11
C GLU A 18 -4.17 2.21 27.51
N ASP A 19 -5.34 2.70 27.06
CA ASP A 19 -6.65 2.15 27.41
C ASP A 19 -6.88 0.79 26.75
N GLU A 20 -6.60 0.68 25.46
CA GLU A 20 -6.74 -0.55 24.67
C GLU A 20 -5.74 -1.62 25.11
N ALA A 21 -4.50 -1.22 25.39
CA ALA A 21 -3.50 -2.13 25.94
C ALA A 21 -3.95 -2.65 27.32
N ALA A 22 -4.48 -1.78 28.19
CA ALA A 22 -4.96 -2.19 29.51
C ALA A 22 -6.07 -3.26 29.40
N GLU A 23 -7.02 -3.10 28.47
CA GLU A 23 -8.07 -4.10 28.23
C GLU A 23 -7.49 -5.43 27.70
N ALA A 24 -6.51 -5.39 26.80
CA ALA A 24 -5.84 -6.60 26.33
C ALA A 24 -5.09 -7.35 27.45
N PHE A 25 -4.46 -6.63 28.39
CA PHE A 25 -3.76 -7.21 29.54
C PHE A 25 -4.68 -8.01 30.46
N ARG A 26 -5.99 -7.71 30.48
CA ARG A 26 -6.98 -8.44 31.30
C ARG A 26 -7.17 -9.90 30.87
N PHE A 27 -6.82 -10.22 29.63
CA PHE A 27 -6.95 -11.55 29.06
C PHE A 27 -5.67 -12.39 29.16
N LEU A 28 -4.60 -11.83 29.75
CA LEU A 28 -3.29 -12.47 29.84
C LEU A 28 -3.01 -13.00 31.24
N ASP A 29 -2.30 -14.13 31.31
CA ASP A 29 -1.85 -14.65 32.60
C ASP A 29 -0.72 -13.80 33.19
N PRO A 30 -0.51 -13.80 34.53
CA PRO A 30 0.51 -12.98 35.18
C PRO A 30 1.93 -13.15 34.61
N ARG A 31 2.27 -14.35 34.12
CA ARG A 31 3.56 -14.64 33.49
C ARG A 31 3.72 -14.00 32.12
N GLU A 32 2.63 -13.83 31.38
CA GLU A 32 2.63 -13.22 30.05
C GLU A 32 2.68 -11.71 30.17
N VAL A 33 1.87 -11.15 31.07
CA VAL A 33 1.92 -9.75 31.50
C VAL A 33 3.35 -9.33 31.85
N GLN A 34 4.05 -10.12 32.67
CA GLN A 34 5.43 -9.83 33.06
C GLN A 34 6.38 -9.82 31.86
N LYS A 35 6.29 -10.82 30.97
CA LYS A 35 7.17 -10.92 29.79
C LYS A 35 6.98 -9.74 28.84
N ILE A 36 5.72 -9.40 28.56
CA ILE A 36 5.36 -8.31 27.67
C ILE A 36 5.77 -6.96 28.28
N SER A 37 5.54 -6.76 29.58
CA SER A 37 5.95 -5.53 30.27
C SER A 37 7.47 -5.29 30.22
N ILE A 38 8.27 -6.35 30.39
CA ILE A 38 9.73 -6.28 30.27
C ILE A 38 10.13 -5.91 28.84
N ALA A 39 9.48 -6.52 27.84
CA ALA A 39 9.74 -6.19 26.44
C ALA A 39 9.35 -4.73 26.11
N MET A 40 8.19 -4.25 26.57
CA MET A 40 7.76 -2.86 26.40
C MET A 40 8.77 -1.88 26.99
N ALA A 41 9.29 -2.15 28.20
CA ALA A 41 10.31 -1.32 28.82
C ALA A 41 11.67 -1.35 28.08
N GLY A 42 11.95 -2.44 27.38
CA GLY A 42 13.18 -2.64 26.60
C GLY A 42 13.15 -2.03 25.19
N LEU A 43 11.95 -1.74 24.65
CA LEU A 43 11.78 -1.14 23.32
C LEU A 43 12.17 0.34 23.34
N LYS A 44 13.36 0.65 22.83
CA LYS A 44 13.83 2.02 22.58
C LYS A 44 13.99 2.23 21.07
N ASN A 45 13.49 3.35 20.56
CA ASN A 45 13.52 3.72 19.13
C ASN A 45 12.73 2.77 18.22
N VAL A 46 11.45 2.57 18.54
CA VAL A 46 10.53 1.88 17.64
C VAL A 46 10.35 2.71 16.37
N THR A 47 10.76 2.16 15.22
CA THR A 47 10.56 2.81 13.92
C THR A 47 9.14 2.59 13.44
N ARG A 48 8.60 3.55 12.67
CA ARG A 48 7.26 3.42 12.05
C ARG A 48 7.14 2.14 11.23
N GLY A 49 8.18 1.81 10.45
CA GLY A 49 8.22 0.58 9.66
C GLY A 49 8.13 -0.70 10.49
N ALA A 50 8.72 -0.75 11.69
CA ALA A 50 8.61 -1.91 12.56
C ALA A 50 7.18 -2.09 13.11
N VAL A 51 6.48 -1.00 13.41
CA VAL A 51 5.06 -1.03 13.83
C VAL A 51 4.19 -1.55 12.70
N ASP A 52 4.41 -1.04 11.49
CA ASP A 52 3.64 -1.44 10.32
C ASP A 52 3.78 -2.93 10.01
N THR A 53 5.01 -3.46 10.05
CA THR A 53 5.26 -4.89 9.85
C THR A 53 4.56 -5.75 10.89
N VAL A 54 4.62 -5.36 12.17
CA VAL A 54 3.97 -6.11 13.26
C VAL A 54 2.44 -6.08 13.14
N LEU A 55 1.87 -4.96 12.70
CA LEU A 55 0.43 -4.86 12.43
C LEU A 55 0.01 -5.76 11.26
N GLN A 56 0.75 -5.73 10.15
CA GLN A 56 0.49 -6.60 8.99
C GLN A 56 0.53 -8.09 9.37
N ASP A 57 1.57 -8.49 10.12
CA ASP A 57 1.69 -9.87 10.63
C ASP A 57 0.51 -10.26 11.52
N PHE A 58 0.08 -9.38 12.43
CA PHE A 58 -1.04 -9.63 13.33
C PHE A 58 -2.35 -9.83 12.56
N ILE A 59 -2.62 -8.98 11.57
CA ILE A 59 -3.85 -9.07 10.77
C ILE A 59 -3.87 -10.33 9.93
N LYS A 60 -2.76 -10.67 9.27
CA LYS A 60 -2.63 -11.90 8.50
C LYS A 60 -2.89 -13.15 9.35
N GLU A 61 -2.38 -13.17 10.58
CA GLU A 61 -2.64 -14.25 11.53
C GLU A 61 -4.08 -14.20 12.08
N ALA A 62 -4.65 -13.02 12.30
CA ALA A 62 -6.04 -12.89 12.71
C ALA A 62 -7.00 -13.41 11.63
N GLU A 63 -6.71 -13.15 10.35
CA GLU A 63 -7.50 -13.63 9.21
C GLU A 63 -7.46 -15.15 9.07
N THR A 64 -6.32 -15.81 9.35
CA THR A 64 -6.21 -17.28 9.31
C THR A 64 -6.99 -17.97 10.42
N HIS A 65 -7.18 -17.32 11.58
CA HIS A 65 -7.99 -17.83 12.69
C HIS A 65 -9.45 -17.33 12.66
N THR A 66 -9.76 -16.29 11.88
CA THR A 66 -11.11 -15.73 11.72
C THR A 66 -11.74 -16.27 10.43
N THR A 67 -12.11 -17.54 10.44
CA THR A 67 -12.86 -18.20 9.37
C THR A 67 -14.28 -17.64 9.29
N LEU A 68 -14.49 -16.40 8.78
CA LEU A 68 -15.81 -15.89 8.38
C LEU A 68 -15.71 -14.63 7.51
N SER A 69 -15.72 -14.90 6.19
CA SER A 69 -16.47 -14.22 5.13
C SER A 69 -16.95 -12.78 5.38
N LEU A 70 -16.32 -11.82 4.70
CA LEU A 70 -16.84 -10.50 4.28
C LEU A 70 -17.18 -9.46 5.38
N ASP A 71 -17.64 -9.84 6.57
CA ASP A 71 -17.93 -8.94 7.71
C ASP A 71 -16.70 -8.58 8.56
N SER A 72 -15.57 -9.26 8.35
CA SER A 72 -14.32 -9.02 9.09
C SER A 72 -13.66 -7.69 8.74
N LYS A 73 -13.85 -7.15 7.53
CA LYS A 73 -13.20 -5.89 7.09
C LYS A 73 -13.75 -4.67 7.83
N ASP A 74 -15.07 -4.58 7.97
CA ASP A 74 -15.71 -3.49 8.71
C ASP A 74 -15.45 -3.62 10.21
N TYR A 75 -15.41 -4.85 10.71
CA TYR A 75 -14.99 -5.12 12.08
C TYR A 75 -13.54 -4.67 12.33
N ILE A 76 -12.58 -5.07 11.49
CA ILE A 76 -11.16 -4.68 11.60
C ILE A 76 -11.00 -3.17 11.47
N ARG A 77 -11.69 -2.52 10.51
CA ARG A 77 -11.73 -1.06 10.39
C ARG A 77 -12.21 -0.40 11.68
N SER A 78 -13.30 -0.89 12.26
CA SER A 78 -13.86 -0.35 13.52
C SER A 78 -12.88 -0.49 14.68
N VAL A 79 -12.16 -1.61 14.75
CA VAL A 79 -11.17 -1.89 15.79
C VAL A 79 -9.96 -0.98 15.64
N LEU A 80 -9.40 -0.85 14.43
CA LEU A 80 -8.24 0.00 14.17
C LEU A 80 -8.55 1.48 14.35
N THR A 81 -9.75 1.93 13.97
CA THR A 81 -10.19 3.32 14.15
C THR A 81 -10.29 3.69 15.64
N ARG A 82 -10.79 2.75 16.46
CA ARG A 82 -10.86 2.94 17.92
C ARG A 82 -9.48 2.99 18.57
N ALA A 83 -8.52 2.20 18.09
CA ALA A 83 -7.20 2.12 18.68
C ALA A 83 -6.19 3.17 18.16
N LEU A 84 -6.31 3.65 16.92
CA LEU A 84 -5.22 4.37 16.24
C LEU A 84 -5.58 5.78 15.73
N SER A 85 -6.78 6.30 16.01
CA SER A 85 -7.38 7.49 15.38
C SER A 85 -7.66 7.31 13.88
N GLU A 86 -8.68 8.03 13.38
CA GLU A 86 -9.23 7.85 12.03
C GLU A 86 -8.19 7.92 10.91
N ASP A 87 -7.27 8.88 10.96
CA ASP A 87 -6.24 9.09 9.94
C ASP A 87 -5.22 7.94 9.88
N ARG A 88 -4.73 7.45 11.03
CA ARG A 88 -3.79 6.32 11.03
C ARG A 88 -4.47 5.00 10.73
N ALA A 89 -5.71 4.82 11.17
CA ALA A 89 -6.50 3.65 10.85
C ALA A 89 -6.82 3.57 9.35
N GLY A 90 -7.12 4.70 8.71
CA GLY A 90 -7.25 4.81 7.26
C GLY A 90 -5.98 4.36 6.54
N ASN A 91 -4.84 4.97 6.87
CA ASN A 91 -3.55 4.61 6.27
C ASN A 91 -3.16 3.13 6.47
N VAL A 92 -3.47 2.55 7.63
CA VAL A 92 -3.22 1.13 7.92
C VAL A 92 -4.20 0.24 7.14
N MET A 93 -5.49 0.61 7.08
CA MET A 93 -6.49 -0.12 6.30
C MET A 93 -6.23 -0.06 4.81
N ASP A 94 -5.77 1.07 4.29
CA ASP A 94 -5.39 1.19 2.89
C ASP A 94 -4.27 0.20 2.61
N ARG A 95 -3.23 0.12 3.46
CA ARG A 95 -2.16 -0.87 3.30
C ARG A 95 -2.60 -2.33 3.45
N ILE A 96 -3.66 -2.62 4.20
CA ILE A 96 -4.21 -3.97 4.37
C ILE A 96 -5.12 -4.36 3.20
N LEU A 97 -5.95 -3.43 2.74
CA LEU A 97 -6.84 -3.62 1.59
C LEU A 97 -6.06 -3.71 0.29
N LEU A 98 -4.97 -2.93 0.18
CA LEU A 98 -3.98 -3.10 -0.87
C LEU A 98 -3.21 -4.42 -0.65
N GLY A 99 -2.69 -4.72 0.54
CA GLY A 99 -1.89 -5.93 0.74
C GLY A 99 -0.53 -5.88 0.03
N ASP A 100 0.46 -6.63 0.55
CA ASP A 100 1.84 -6.68 0.04
C ASP A 100 1.97 -7.33 -1.38
N ASP A 101 0.85 -7.70 -2.01
CA ASP A 101 0.78 -8.46 -3.26
C ASP A 101 -0.08 -7.76 -4.34
N VAL A 102 -0.56 -6.55 -4.07
CA VAL A 102 -1.25 -5.71 -5.06
C VAL A 102 -0.18 -4.95 -5.82
N GLY A 103 0.03 -5.40 -7.05
CA GLY A 103 0.88 -4.75 -8.02
C GLY A 103 0.69 -3.23 -8.02
N GLY A 104 1.77 -2.48 -8.20
CA GLY A 104 1.72 -1.02 -8.18
C GLY A 104 0.67 -0.39 -9.10
N ILE A 105 0.27 -1.09 -10.17
CA ILE A 105 -0.85 -0.67 -11.04
C ILE A 105 -2.21 -0.84 -10.35
N GLU A 106 -2.40 -1.93 -9.62
CA GLU A 106 -3.64 -2.20 -8.88
C GLU A 106 -3.83 -1.20 -7.72
N GLY A 107 -2.73 -0.71 -7.14
CA GLY A 107 -2.76 0.37 -6.16
C GLY A 107 -3.33 1.70 -6.71
N LEU A 108 -3.21 1.95 -8.01
CA LEU A 108 -3.74 3.16 -8.65
C LEU A 108 -5.26 3.16 -8.74
N LYS A 109 -5.92 2.00 -8.75
CA LYS A 109 -7.39 1.89 -8.82
C LYS A 109 -8.09 2.50 -7.60
N TRP A 110 -7.38 2.62 -6.49
CA TRP A 110 -7.88 3.15 -5.24
C TRP A 110 -7.57 4.65 -5.06
N MET A 111 -6.80 5.24 -5.97
CA MET A 111 -6.45 6.65 -5.94
C MET A 111 -7.46 7.48 -6.73
N ASP A 112 -7.68 8.72 -6.31
CA ASP A 112 -8.45 9.66 -7.08
C ASP A 112 -7.71 10.08 -8.37
N ALA A 113 -8.47 10.33 -9.43
CA ALA A 113 -7.93 10.63 -10.75
C ALA A 113 -6.87 11.76 -10.78
N PRO A 114 -7.03 12.87 -10.01
CA PRO A 114 -6.01 13.92 -9.94
C PRO A 114 -4.68 13.43 -9.35
N ALA A 115 -4.69 12.56 -8.34
CA ALA A 115 -3.46 12.02 -7.75
C ALA A 115 -2.76 11.05 -8.69
N VAL A 116 -3.52 10.19 -9.39
CA VAL A 116 -2.96 9.33 -10.44
C VAL A 116 -2.34 10.16 -11.56
N ALA A 117 -3.03 11.21 -12.03
CA ALA A 117 -2.52 12.10 -13.07
C ALA A 117 -1.22 12.80 -12.62
N GLU A 118 -1.17 13.31 -11.40
CA GLU A 118 0.03 13.96 -10.84
C GLU A 118 1.23 13.01 -10.74
N LEU A 119 0.98 11.75 -10.43
CA LEU A 119 1.99 10.70 -10.33
C LEU A 119 2.62 10.41 -11.70
N ILE A 120 1.81 10.29 -12.75
CA ILE A 120 2.25 9.80 -14.07
C ILE A 120 2.48 10.91 -15.12
N LYS A 121 2.18 12.18 -14.83
CA LYS A 121 2.24 13.29 -15.80
C LYS A 121 3.59 13.53 -16.48
N ASN A 122 4.69 13.06 -15.88
CA ASN A 122 6.05 13.23 -16.40
C ASN A 122 6.57 11.98 -17.12
N GLU A 123 5.73 10.95 -17.28
CA GLU A 123 6.06 9.74 -18.02
C GLU A 123 5.82 9.89 -19.51
N HIS A 124 6.44 9.00 -20.28
CA HIS A 124 6.26 8.96 -21.73
C HIS A 124 4.80 8.61 -22.07
N PRO A 125 4.17 9.20 -23.13
CA PRO A 125 2.78 8.91 -23.48
C PRO A 125 2.46 7.42 -23.66
N GLN A 126 3.46 6.61 -24.05
CA GLN A 126 3.32 5.15 -24.13
C GLN A 126 3.13 4.48 -22.75
N ILE A 127 3.89 4.92 -21.74
CA ILE A 127 3.75 4.44 -20.37
C ILE A 127 2.39 4.85 -19.80
N ILE A 128 1.98 6.10 -20.01
CA ILE A 128 0.67 6.59 -19.57
C ILE A 128 -0.45 5.75 -20.21
N ALA A 129 -0.40 5.50 -21.53
CA ALA A 129 -1.37 4.65 -22.21
C ALA A 129 -1.42 3.24 -21.63
N THR A 130 -0.26 2.65 -21.34
CA THR A 130 -0.16 1.31 -20.75
C THR A 130 -0.78 1.26 -19.35
N ILE A 131 -0.56 2.27 -18.52
CA ILE A 131 -1.16 2.38 -17.18
C ILE A 131 -2.69 2.49 -17.30
N LEU A 132 -3.18 3.39 -18.16
CA LEU A 132 -4.62 3.65 -18.29
C LEU A 132 -5.42 2.44 -18.77
N VAL A 133 -4.83 1.57 -19.59
CA VAL A 133 -5.48 0.32 -20.06
C VAL A 133 -5.74 -0.69 -18.93
N HIS A 134 -5.04 -0.53 -17.79
CA HIS A 134 -5.24 -1.37 -16.61
C HIS A 134 -6.16 -0.76 -15.55
N LEU A 135 -6.60 0.49 -15.73
CA LEU A 135 -7.60 1.14 -14.87
C LEU A 135 -9.02 0.85 -15.37
N ASP A 136 -9.99 1.05 -14.49
CA ASP A 136 -11.39 1.01 -14.90
C ASP A 136 -11.70 2.16 -15.89
N PRO A 137 -12.56 1.94 -16.91
CA PRO A 137 -12.78 2.93 -17.97
C PRO A 137 -13.22 4.31 -17.47
N GLU A 138 -14.02 4.35 -16.40
CA GLU A 138 -14.48 5.60 -15.78
C GLU A 138 -13.30 6.38 -15.18
N GLN A 139 -12.48 5.72 -14.36
CA GLN A 139 -11.30 6.34 -13.76
C GLN A 139 -10.27 6.75 -14.83
N ALA A 140 -10.04 5.92 -15.85
CA ALA A 140 -9.14 6.25 -16.94
C ALA A 140 -9.58 7.51 -17.71
N SER A 141 -10.90 7.67 -17.91
CA SER A 141 -11.48 8.88 -18.48
C SER A 141 -11.20 10.10 -17.61
N ASP A 142 -11.46 10.01 -16.31
CA ASP A 142 -11.23 11.10 -15.35
C ASP A 142 -9.75 11.50 -15.28
N VAL A 143 -8.83 10.54 -15.36
CA VAL A 143 -7.37 10.80 -15.40
C VAL A 143 -6.98 11.50 -16.70
N LEU A 144 -7.56 11.11 -17.85
CA LEU A 144 -7.31 11.75 -19.14
C LEU A 144 -7.77 13.22 -19.16
N GLU A 145 -8.84 13.55 -18.45
CA GLU A 145 -9.33 14.93 -18.32
C GLU A 145 -8.33 15.85 -17.61
N CYS A 146 -7.52 15.28 -16.70
CA CYS A 146 -6.48 16.02 -15.97
C CYS A 146 -5.28 16.41 -16.86
N PHE A 147 -5.13 15.82 -18.05
CA PHE A 147 -4.03 16.14 -18.96
C PHE A 147 -4.37 17.24 -19.98
N THR A 148 -3.33 17.92 -20.47
CA THR A 148 -3.47 18.87 -21.59
C THR A 148 -4.02 18.17 -22.84
N GLU A 149 -4.75 18.90 -23.68
CA GLU A 149 -5.33 18.37 -24.92
C GLU A 149 -4.29 17.65 -25.80
N ARG A 150 -3.09 18.21 -25.91
CA ARG A 150 -1.98 17.61 -26.66
C ARG A 150 -1.59 16.23 -26.12
N THR A 151 -1.33 16.14 -24.81
CA THR A 151 -0.93 14.87 -24.17
C THR A 151 -2.07 13.85 -24.23
N ARG A 152 -3.29 14.30 -23.95
CA ARG A 152 -4.50 13.46 -23.98
C ARG A 152 -4.72 12.83 -25.36
N ASN A 153 -4.61 13.61 -26.44
CA ASN A 153 -4.76 13.11 -27.80
C ASN A 153 -3.66 12.07 -28.15
N ASP A 154 -2.43 12.34 -27.73
CA ASP A 154 -1.28 11.46 -27.98
C ASP A 154 -1.37 10.12 -27.22
N VAL A 155 -1.91 10.16 -26.00
CA VAL A 155 -2.20 8.97 -25.18
C VAL A 155 -3.38 8.19 -25.75
N LEU A 156 -4.48 8.86 -26.12
CA LEU A 156 -5.66 8.22 -26.72
C LEU A 156 -5.33 7.48 -28.01
N LEU A 157 -4.51 8.07 -28.88
CA LEU A 157 -4.06 7.41 -30.11
C LEU A 157 -3.34 6.09 -29.80
N ARG A 158 -2.45 6.09 -28.80
CA ARG A 158 -1.70 4.89 -28.39
C ARG A 158 -2.60 3.82 -27.79
N ILE A 159 -3.57 4.19 -26.97
CA ILE A 159 -4.57 3.25 -26.44
C ILE A 159 -5.33 2.59 -27.61
N ALA A 160 -5.73 3.38 -28.61
CA ALA A 160 -6.47 2.88 -29.77
C ALA A 160 -5.64 1.97 -30.69
N THR A 161 -4.32 2.14 -30.72
CA THR A 161 -3.40 1.33 -31.54
C THR A 161 -2.64 0.28 -30.74
N LEU A 162 -3.03 0.01 -29.50
CA LEU A 162 -2.32 -0.92 -28.63
C LEU A 162 -2.67 -2.37 -29.00
N ASP A 163 -1.77 -3.08 -29.68
CA ASP A 163 -1.98 -4.48 -30.11
C ASP A 163 -1.70 -5.51 -28.99
N GLY A 164 -1.19 -5.07 -27.84
CA GLY A 164 -0.94 -5.90 -26.66
C GLY A 164 0.33 -5.50 -25.93
N ILE A 165 0.42 -5.86 -24.66
CA ILE A 165 1.58 -5.54 -23.80
C ILE A 165 2.30 -6.84 -23.44
N GLN A 166 3.62 -6.88 -23.64
CA GLN A 166 4.39 -8.06 -23.27
C GLN A 166 4.35 -8.29 -21.74
N PRO A 167 4.14 -9.54 -21.27
CA PRO A 167 4.06 -9.84 -19.83
C PRO A 167 5.30 -9.45 -19.02
N ALA A 168 6.46 -9.29 -19.67
CA ALA A 168 7.68 -8.80 -19.03
C ALA A 168 7.63 -7.28 -18.80
N ALA A 169 7.16 -6.52 -19.78
CA ALA A 169 7.00 -5.06 -19.69
C ALA A 169 5.91 -4.67 -18.67
N SER A 170 4.81 -5.44 -18.62
CA SER A 170 3.76 -5.24 -17.62
C SER A 170 4.28 -5.43 -16.20
N ARG A 171 5.13 -6.44 -15.96
CA ARG A 171 5.76 -6.67 -14.65
C ARG A 171 6.74 -5.56 -14.27
N GLU A 172 7.57 -5.11 -15.20
CA GLU A 172 8.50 -4.01 -14.95
C GLU A 172 7.75 -2.70 -14.62
N LEU A 173 6.65 -2.43 -15.31
CA LEU A 173 5.80 -1.28 -15.02
C LEU A 173 5.21 -1.37 -13.60
N ASP A 174 4.72 -2.54 -13.24
CA ASP A 174 4.12 -2.80 -11.94
C ASP A 174 5.11 -2.64 -10.78
N ASP A 175 6.34 -3.14 -10.94
CA ASP A 175 7.46 -2.94 -10.00
C ASP A 175 7.79 -1.45 -9.81
N VAL A 176 7.85 -0.69 -10.92
CA VAL A 176 8.12 0.74 -10.90
C VAL A 176 7.00 1.51 -10.20
N MET A 177 5.74 1.18 -10.47
CA MET A 177 4.61 1.82 -9.79
C MET A 177 4.63 1.51 -8.28
N THR A 178 5.02 0.30 -7.89
CA THR A 178 5.16 -0.10 -6.48
C THR A 178 6.25 0.70 -5.78
N GLU A 179 7.39 0.93 -6.44
CA GLU A 179 8.47 1.78 -5.93
C GLU A 179 8.02 3.24 -5.75
N LEU A 180 7.23 3.77 -6.69
CA LEU A 180 6.68 5.12 -6.62
C LEU A 180 5.67 5.29 -5.48
N LEU A 181 4.81 4.29 -5.24
CA LEU A 181 3.80 4.30 -4.18
C LEU A 181 4.42 4.14 -2.77
N SER A 182 5.39 3.23 -2.63
CA SER A 182 6.10 2.99 -1.37
C SER A 182 7.04 4.14 -0.97
N GLY A 183 7.42 5.00 -1.93
CA GLY A 183 8.33 6.14 -1.77
C GLY A 183 7.75 7.41 -1.11
N SER A 184 6.62 7.33 -0.42
CA SER A 184 6.03 8.45 0.34
C SER A 184 6.82 8.74 1.62
N GLY A 185 8.03 9.30 1.48
CA GLY A 185 8.85 9.65 2.64
C GLY A 185 10.30 10.10 2.42
N ASN A 186 10.74 10.52 1.23
CA ASN A 186 11.82 11.52 1.09
C ASN A 186 12.07 11.87 -0.38
N VAL A 187 11.89 13.16 -0.66
CA VAL A 187 12.03 13.78 -1.97
C VAL A 187 13.48 13.70 -2.47
N LYS A 188 13.77 12.76 -3.37
CA LYS A 188 14.56 13.01 -4.58
C LYS A 188 13.98 12.21 -5.74
N ARG A 189 13.13 12.88 -6.50
CA ARG A 189 12.60 12.48 -7.81
C ARG A 189 13.70 11.83 -8.66
N LYS A 190 13.66 10.51 -8.82
CA LYS A 190 14.18 9.85 -10.00
C LYS A 190 12.96 9.50 -10.84
N ALA A 191 12.71 10.31 -11.87
CA ALA A 191 11.95 9.85 -13.02
C ALA A 191 12.50 8.50 -13.46
N VAL A 192 11.65 7.63 -14.02
CA VAL A 192 12.06 6.32 -14.55
C VAL A 192 13.36 6.52 -15.32
N ALA A 193 14.43 5.88 -14.85
CA ALA A 193 15.78 6.20 -15.29
C ALA A 193 15.87 6.08 -16.83
N PRO A 194 16.61 6.94 -17.54
CA PRO A 194 16.60 7.00 -19.00
C PRO A 194 16.82 5.65 -19.69
N LYS A 195 17.68 4.80 -19.09
CA LYS A 195 17.95 3.44 -19.59
C LYS A 195 16.76 2.47 -19.48
N ARG A 196 15.90 2.62 -18.47
CA ARG A 196 14.70 1.79 -18.29
C ARG A 196 13.56 2.29 -19.20
N ARG A 197 13.43 3.60 -19.38
CA ARG A 197 12.52 4.18 -20.38
C ARG A 197 12.81 3.65 -21.79
N ASP A 198 14.08 3.67 -22.22
CA ASP A 198 14.48 3.13 -23.53
C ASP A 198 14.24 1.62 -23.69
N GLN A 199 14.14 0.87 -22.59
CA GLN A 199 13.91 -0.57 -22.57
C GLN A 199 12.41 -0.87 -22.65
N ILE A 200 11.61 -0.09 -21.95
CA ILE A 200 10.15 -0.13 -21.98
C ILE A 200 9.63 0.35 -23.35
N ASP A 201 10.11 1.49 -23.86
CA ASP A 201 9.68 2.00 -25.18
C ASP A 201 10.00 0.99 -26.30
N ARG A 202 11.16 0.32 -26.25
CA ARG A 202 11.51 -0.75 -27.23
C ARG A 202 10.71 -2.04 -27.09
N ALA A 203 10.09 -2.28 -25.93
CA ALA A 203 9.25 -3.45 -25.71
C ALA A 203 7.78 -3.19 -26.06
N LEU A 204 7.42 -1.92 -26.29
CA LEU A 204 6.07 -1.43 -26.56
C LEU A 204 5.88 -0.93 -28.00
N ASP A 205 6.96 -0.70 -28.76
CA ASP A 205 6.98 -0.55 -30.24
C ASP A 205 6.95 -1.92 -30.96
#